data_AF-A0A9E5FJ34-F1
#
_entry.id   AF-A0A9E5FJ34-F1
#
_cell.length_a   1.000
_cell.length_b   1.000
_cell.length_c   1.000
_cell.angle_alpha   90.00
_cell.angle_beta   90.00
_cell.angle_gamma   90.00
#
_symmetry.space_group_name_H-M   'P 1'
#
loop_
_entity.id
_entity.type
_entity.pdbx_description
1 polymer ?
#
loop_
_entity_poly.entity_id
_entity_poly.type
_entity_poly.pdbx_seq_one_letter_code
_entity_poly.pdbx_strand_id
1 'polypeptide(L)'
;LPNPAHENTRYLKVVLYHFSSIDPAHEGCAAHGSNDDLAASCGLARLQDFQIAVENSFCCGASVDLLLIGIDTDTDAIRVHVPGIDGSTNLERWLDANDIYSATLNLSAKEGRSKITAMVEEAAASTPDPGMVRFIARLLEHNLSQIDYVRNYHNGHYTDGSHAERFIGVGIGFKEIHLRNLTYFAHMETVEEGAADLDVGIKIFSGLNVSRGLPVPVVARFDYHGNVPGARERAIRHGRRVQAAIESRYPHLVQQGLLHTLLTIRDQDRHVPAEAVASTITFPTAGGH
;
A
#
# COMPACT_ATOMS: atom_id res chain seq x y z
N LEU A 1 6.57 -22.69 10.11
CA LEU A 1 7.25 -21.52 9.48
C LEU A 1 6.41 -20.28 9.81
N PRO A 2 7.02 -19.11 10.04
CA PRO A 2 8.45 -18.80 9.95
C PRO A 2 9.28 -19.20 11.19
N ASN A 3 8.65 -19.46 12.32
CA ASN A 3 9.28 -19.87 13.59
C ASN A 3 8.33 -20.81 14.38
N PRO A 4 8.79 -21.44 15.47
CA PRO A 4 7.91 -22.15 16.38
C PRO A 4 6.90 -21.22 17.09
N ALA A 5 5.69 -21.71 17.36
CA ALA A 5 4.61 -20.92 17.96
C ALA A 5 4.85 -20.50 19.44
N HIS A 6 5.87 -21.07 20.09
CA HIS A 6 6.26 -20.72 21.46
C HIS A 6 7.33 -19.62 21.52
N GLU A 7 7.85 -19.20 20.37
CA GLU A 7 8.74 -18.04 20.30
C GLU A 7 7.96 -16.77 20.64
N ASN A 8 8.61 -15.84 21.34
CA ASN A 8 7.99 -14.59 21.76
C ASN A 8 7.97 -13.56 20.60
N THR A 9 7.19 -13.86 19.57
CA THR A 9 6.96 -12.99 18.41
C THR A 9 5.48 -12.71 18.23
N ARG A 10 5.12 -11.54 17.72
CA ARG A 10 3.73 -11.21 17.36
C ARG A 10 3.58 -10.94 15.88
N TYR A 11 2.35 -11.03 15.41
CA TYR A 11 1.98 -10.51 14.11
C TYR A 11 1.99 -8.98 14.18
N LEU A 12 2.72 -8.32 13.27
CA LEU A 12 2.74 -6.86 13.15
C LEU A 12 1.75 -6.42 12.08
N LYS A 13 0.79 -5.58 12.44
CA LYS A 13 -0.10 -4.90 11.50
C LYS A 13 0.31 -3.43 11.38
N VAL A 14 0.55 -3.01 10.13
CA VAL A 14 0.89 -1.62 9.82
C VAL A 14 -0.26 -0.99 9.02
N VAL A 15 -0.64 0.23 9.38
CA VAL A 15 -1.49 1.09 8.55
C VAL A 15 -0.67 2.28 8.09
N LEU A 16 -0.77 2.60 6.80
CA LEU A 16 -0.21 3.79 6.22
C LEU A 16 -1.35 4.74 5.84
N TYR A 17 -1.30 5.95 6.37
CA TYR A 17 -2.05 7.08 5.83
C TYR A 17 -1.10 7.94 5.00
N HIS A 18 -1.64 8.84 4.19
CA HIS A 18 -0.83 9.71 3.37
C HIS A 18 -1.36 11.14 3.42
N PHE A 19 -0.48 12.08 3.12
CA PHE A 19 -0.72 13.52 3.15
C PHE A 19 0.20 14.22 2.15
N SER A 20 -0.09 15.48 1.86
CA SER A 20 0.79 16.36 1.09
C SER A 20 1.32 17.45 2.02
N SER A 21 2.64 17.62 2.08
CA SER A 21 3.26 18.71 2.84
C SER A 21 3.20 20.05 2.12
N ILE A 22 3.05 20.05 0.79
CA ILE A 22 3.00 21.23 -0.07
C ILE A 22 1.58 21.81 -0.18
N ASP A 23 0.57 20.96 -0.40
CA ASP A 23 -0.83 21.37 -0.49
C ASP A 23 -1.76 20.50 0.38
N PRO A 24 -1.66 20.61 1.72
CA PRO A 24 -2.39 19.76 2.65
C PRO A 24 -3.92 19.86 2.51
N ALA A 25 -4.43 20.99 2.02
CA ALA A 25 -5.88 21.22 1.94
C ALA A 25 -6.54 20.56 0.71
N HIS A 26 -5.75 20.14 -0.29
CA HIS A 26 -6.28 19.65 -1.56
C HIS A 26 -5.67 18.33 -2.03
N GLU A 27 -4.37 18.10 -1.80
CA GLU A 27 -3.62 16.94 -2.32
C GLU A 27 -3.32 15.90 -1.22
N GLY A 28 -4.03 15.95 -0.09
CA GLY A 28 -4.01 14.92 0.94
C GLY A 28 -4.94 13.73 0.62
N CYS A 29 -5.30 12.96 1.64
CA CYS A 29 -6.15 11.79 1.44
C CYS A 29 -7.59 12.17 1.06
N ALA A 30 -7.97 11.95 -0.21
CA ALA A 30 -9.30 12.27 -0.73
C ALA A 30 -10.44 11.55 0.02
N ALA A 31 -10.21 10.32 0.48
CA ALA A 31 -11.18 9.54 1.25
C ALA A 31 -11.49 10.18 2.63
N HIS A 32 -10.60 11.02 3.13
CA HIS A 32 -10.73 11.74 4.41
C HIS A 32 -10.80 13.25 4.21
N GLY A 33 -11.17 13.71 2.99
CA GLY A 33 -11.35 15.12 2.69
C GLY A 33 -10.10 15.97 2.85
N SER A 34 -8.92 15.40 2.57
CA SER A 34 -7.62 16.07 2.76
C SER A 34 -7.35 16.51 4.21
N ASN A 35 -7.93 15.80 5.19
CA ASN A 35 -7.68 16.04 6.61
C ASN A 35 -6.74 14.96 7.17
N ASP A 36 -5.49 15.34 7.41
CA ASP A 36 -4.43 14.49 7.93
C ASP A 36 -4.78 13.85 9.28
N ASP A 37 -5.30 14.64 10.22
CA ASP A 37 -5.65 14.17 11.57
C ASP A 37 -6.78 13.14 11.50
N LEU A 38 -7.75 13.38 10.61
CA LEU A 38 -8.83 12.42 10.35
C LEU A 38 -8.28 11.14 9.72
N ALA A 39 -7.38 11.24 8.73
CA ALA A 39 -6.80 10.07 8.09
C ALA A 39 -5.98 9.22 9.08
N ALA A 40 -5.16 9.87 9.91
CA ALA A 40 -4.36 9.21 10.94
C ALA A 40 -5.22 8.55 12.02
N SER A 41 -6.24 9.26 12.54
CA SER A 41 -7.14 8.74 13.58
C SER A 41 -8.01 7.58 13.07
N CYS A 42 -8.53 7.66 11.84
CA CYS A 42 -9.22 6.54 11.21
C CYS A 42 -8.30 5.33 11.01
N GLY A 43 -7.04 5.56 10.62
CA GLY A 43 -6.04 4.51 10.48
C GLY A 43 -5.73 3.80 11.81
N LEU A 44 -5.55 4.57 12.89
CA LEU A 44 -5.35 4.03 14.24
C LEU A 44 -6.58 3.25 14.73
N ALA A 45 -7.79 3.76 14.52
CA ALA A 45 -9.02 3.07 14.89
C ALA A 45 -9.12 1.70 14.21
N ARG A 46 -8.76 1.60 12.92
CA ARG A 46 -8.74 0.32 12.21
C ARG A 46 -7.68 -0.66 12.71
N LEU A 47 -6.51 -0.16 13.12
CA LEU A 47 -5.50 -1.00 13.80
C LEU A 47 -6.02 -1.57 15.12
N GLN A 48 -6.69 -0.73 15.91
CA GLN A 48 -7.29 -1.13 17.20
C GLN A 48 -8.44 -2.12 17.01
N ASP A 49 -9.34 -1.87 16.05
CA ASP A 49 -10.43 -2.80 15.71
C ASP A 49 -9.88 -4.18 15.33
N PHE A 50 -8.78 -4.23 14.56
CA PHE A 50 -8.13 -5.47 14.17
C PHE A 50 -7.53 -6.20 15.38
N GLN A 51 -6.86 -5.49 16.28
CA GLN A 51 -6.33 -6.08 17.52
C GLN A 51 -7.45 -6.65 18.39
N ILE A 52 -8.51 -5.88 18.62
CA ILE A 52 -9.69 -6.31 19.38
C ILE A 52 -10.34 -7.55 18.74
N ALA A 53 -10.43 -7.59 17.41
CA ALA A 53 -10.97 -8.75 16.71
C ALA A 53 -10.11 -10.01 16.94
N VAL A 54 -8.78 -9.89 16.91
CA VAL A 54 -7.87 -11.01 17.21
C VAL A 54 -8.01 -11.44 18.67
N GLU A 55 -7.94 -10.51 19.61
CA GLU A 55 -8.01 -10.78 21.05
C GLU A 55 -9.33 -11.45 21.46
N ASN A 56 -10.44 -11.09 20.82
CA ASN A 56 -11.74 -11.68 21.10
C ASN A 56 -12.01 -12.99 20.36
N SER A 57 -11.37 -13.19 19.20
CA SER A 57 -11.60 -14.40 18.37
C SER A 57 -10.71 -15.57 18.79
N PHE A 58 -9.57 -15.29 19.41
CA PHE A 58 -8.58 -16.30 19.77
C PHE A 58 -8.29 -16.29 21.28
N CYS A 59 -8.32 -17.47 21.90
CA CYS A 59 -8.11 -17.62 23.34
C CYS A 59 -6.64 -17.44 23.77
N CYS A 60 -6.39 -17.53 25.09
CA CYS A 60 -5.03 -17.62 25.67
C CYS A 60 -4.12 -16.40 25.48
N GLY A 61 -4.69 -15.18 25.39
CA GLY A 61 -3.90 -13.94 25.33
C GLY A 61 -3.29 -13.66 23.95
N ALA A 62 -3.90 -14.17 22.88
CA ALA A 62 -3.52 -13.83 21.52
C ALA A 62 -3.62 -12.32 21.31
N SER A 63 -2.56 -11.70 20.79
CA SER A 63 -2.55 -10.26 20.47
C SER A 63 -1.57 -9.98 19.33
N VAL A 64 -1.59 -8.77 18.81
CA VAL A 64 -0.83 -8.28 17.67
C VAL A 64 -0.15 -6.96 18.02
N ASP A 65 1.01 -6.69 17.40
CA ASP A 65 1.64 -5.39 17.48
C ASP A 65 1.09 -4.48 16.36
N LEU A 66 0.96 -3.18 16.66
CA LEU A 66 0.38 -2.18 15.78
C LEU A 66 1.41 -1.10 15.44
N LEU A 67 1.38 -0.59 14.21
CA LEU A 67 2.23 0.54 13.80
C LEU A 67 1.46 1.45 12.83
N LEU A 68 1.47 2.74 13.11
CA LEU A 68 0.88 3.77 12.24
C LEU A 68 2.00 4.60 11.60
N ILE A 69 1.92 4.78 10.29
CA ILE A 69 2.89 5.53 9.50
C ILE A 69 2.15 6.52 8.59
N GLY A 70 2.60 7.76 8.53
CA GLY A 70 2.20 8.72 7.51
C GLY A 70 3.24 8.77 6.40
N ILE A 71 2.80 8.88 5.14
CA ILE A 71 3.68 9.17 4.00
C ILE A 71 3.36 10.54 3.44
N ASP A 72 4.37 11.40 3.33
CA ASP A 72 4.28 12.63 2.55
C ASP A 72 4.43 12.30 1.06
N THR A 73 3.35 12.47 0.28
CA THR A 73 3.34 12.12 -1.15
C THR A 73 4.13 13.10 -2.02
N ASP A 74 4.55 14.23 -1.48
CA ASP A 74 5.39 15.21 -2.18
C ASP A 74 6.86 14.81 -2.16
N THR A 75 7.32 14.20 -1.07
CA THR A 75 8.74 13.94 -0.82
C THR A 75 9.08 12.46 -0.61
N ASP A 76 8.06 11.60 -0.54
CA ASP A 76 8.13 10.20 -0.10
C ASP A 76 8.74 10.01 1.31
N ALA A 77 8.90 11.08 2.08
CA ALA A 77 9.32 11.00 3.47
C ALA A 77 8.21 10.37 4.32
N ILE A 78 8.60 9.53 5.29
CA ILE A 78 7.65 8.95 6.23
C ILE A 78 7.69 9.66 7.59
N ARG A 79 6.54 9.72 8.26
CA ARG A 79 6.43 9.99 9.70
C ARG A 79 5.94 8.75 10.42
N VAL A 80 6.58 8.38 11.52
CA VAL A 80 6.26 7.16 12.28
C VAL A 80 5.71 7.54 13.65
N HIS A 81 4.52 7.06 14.00
CA HIS A 81 4.01 7.13 15.36
C HIS A 81 4.62 5.98 16.17
N VAL A 82 5.70 6.28 16.90
CA VAL A 82 6.48 5.24 17.59
C VAL A 82 5.68 4.70 18.80
N PRO A 83 5.27 3.42 18.79
CA PRO A 83 4.41 2.89 19.83
C PRO A 83 5.19 2.58 21.11
N GLY A 84 4.48 2.56 22.24
CA GLY A 84 4.95 1.99 23.48
C GLY A 84 4.82 0.46 23.50
N ILE A 85 5.57 -0.21 24.38
CA ILE A 85 5.48 -1.67 24.60
C ILE A 85 4.10 -2.09 25.16
N ASP A 86 3.37 -1.14 25.73
CA ASP A 86 1.99 -1.28 26.20
C ASP A 86 0.94 -1.15 25.07
N GLY A 87 1.37 -0.97 23.82
CA GLY A 87 0.50 -0.75 22.67
C GLY A 87 0.01 0.69 22.52
N SER A 88 0.44 1.62 23.38
CA SER A 88 0.09 3.04 23.26
C SER A 88 0.63 3.65 21.97
N THR A 89 -0.14 4.54 21.37
CA THR A 89 0.24 5.33 20.19
C THR A 89 -0.23 6.76 20.40
N ASN A 90 0.65 7.75 20.17
CA ASN A 90 0.31 9.17 20.28
C ASN A 90 0.08 9.75 18.88
N LEU A 91 -1.13 10.27 18.61
CA LEU A 91 -1.44 10.88 17.31
C LEU A 91 -0.84 12.29 17.15
N GLU A 92 -0.59 13.00 18.25
CA GLU A 92 -0.02 14.36 18.26
C GLU A 92 1.51 14.35 18.20
N ARG A 93 2.13 13.17 18.31
CA ARG A 93 3.59 13.00 18.27
C ARG A 93 4.00 11.90 17.32
N TRP A 94 4.84 12.25 16.36
CA TRP A 94 5.47 11.33 15.42
C TRP A 94 6.94 11.70 15.22
N LEU A 95 7.71 10.75 14.69
CA LEU A 95 9.09 10.95 14.28
C LEU A 95 9.13 11.10 12.76
N ASP A 96 9.50 12.29 12.27
CA ASP A 96 9.60 12.60 10.85
C ASP A 96 10.97 12.18 10.28
N ALA A 97 10.97 11.49 9.14
CA ALA A 97 12.19 11.09 8.47
C ALA A 97 13.02 12.30 7.97
N ASN A 98 12.41 13.45 7.69
CA ASN A 98 13.14 14.67 7.33
C ASN A 98 13.94 15.24 8.50
N ASP A 99 13.43 15.14 9.74
CA ASP A 99 14.17 15.55 10.93
C ASP A 99 15.39 14.66 11.14
N ILE A 100 15.22 13.35 10.93
CA ILE A 100 16.32 12.38 10.98
C ILE A 100 17.33 12.64 9.88
N TYR A 101 16.87 12.86 8.64
CA TYR A 101 17.72 13.19 7.51
C TYR A 101 18.62 14.37 7.86
N SER A 102 18.02 15.46 8.36
CA SER A 102 18.74 16.67 8.77
C SER A 102 19.72 16.43 9.92
N ALA A 103 19.30 15.65 10.93
CA ALA A 103 20.12 15.34 12.10
C ALA A 103 21.30 14.39 11.81
N THR A 104 21.25 13.63 10.71
CA THR A 104 22.24 12.60 10.37
C THR A 104 23.12 12.95 9.16
N LEU A 105 22.78 13.99 8.39
CA LEU A 105 23.41 14.36 7.14
C LEU A 105 24.95 14.47 7.20
N ASN A 106 25.50 14.97 8.30
CA ASN A 106 26.94 15.20 8.48
C ASN A 106 27.62 14.15 9.38
N LEU A 107 26.93 13.06 9.71
CA LEU A 107 27.45 12.00 10.57
C LEU A 107 28.04 10.86 9.74
N SER A 108 28.96 10.10 10.31
CA SER A 108 29.33 8.81 9.73
C SER A 108 28.15 7.83 9.78
N ALA A 109 28.13 6.80 8.92
CA ALA A 109 27.05 5.81 8.92
C ALA A 109 26.83 5.13 10.28
N LYS A 110 27.91 4.95 11.07
CA LYS A 110 27.81 4.39 12.42
C LYS A 110 27.13 5.35 13.39
N GLU A 111 27.56 6.61 13.41
CA GLU A 111 26.99 7.67 14.25
C GLU A 111 25.54 7.96 13.85
N GLY A 112 25.24 7.98 12.55
CA GLY A 112 23.91 8.13 12.00
C GLY A 112 22.96 7.05 12.51
N ARG A 113 23.34 5.76 12.42
CA ARG A 113 22.53 4.66 12.99
C ARG A 113 22.28 4.81 14.48
N SER A 114 23.31 5.15 15.25
CA SER A 114 23.16 5.40 16.69
C SER A 114 22.22 6.58 16.97
N LYS A 115 22.30 7.66 16.18
CA LYS A 115 21.43 8.82 16.29
C LYS A 115 19.98 8.48 15.94
N ILE A 116 19.75 7.70 14.88
CA ILE A 116 18.41 7.22 14.50
C ILE A 116 17.80 6.42 15.65
N THR A 117 18.51 5.43 16.19
CA THR A 117 18.01 4.63 17.32
C THR A 117 17.63 5.51 18.52
N ALA A 118 18.48 6.46 18.90
CA ALA A 118 18.19 7.37 20.01
C ALA A 118 16.94 8.24 19.75
N MET A 119 16.77 8.75 18.52
CA MET A 119 15.57 9.52 18.15
C MET A 119 14.30 8.68 18.16
N VAL A 120 14.37 7.41 17.76
CA VAL A 120 13.24 6.47 17.83
C VAL A 120 12.85 6.20 19.29
N GLU A 121 13.83 5.92 20.16
CA GLU A 121 13.57 5.70 21.59
C GLU A 121 12.95 6.94 22.26
N GLU A 122 13.46 8.13 21.95
CA GLU A 122 12.94 9.40 22.47
C GLU A 122 11.50 9.68 22.00
N ALA A 123 11.17 9.32 20.76
CA ALA A 123 9.88 9.56 20.14
C ALA A 123 8.76 8.61 20.61
N ALA A 124 9.10 7.52 21.30
CA ALA A 124 8.15 6.53 21.75
C ALA A 124 7.03 7.12 22.64
N ALA A 125 5.80 6.61 22.46
CA ALA A 125 4.64 7.05 23.24
C ALA A 125 4.76 6.67 24.74
N SER A 126 5.42 5.56 25.04
CA SER A 126 5.80 5.13 26.39
C SER A 126 7.10 4.33 26.31
N THR A 127 7.41 3.47 27.29
CA THR A 127 8.60 2.60 27.25
C THR A 127 8.61 1.78 25.95
N PRO A 128 9.61 1.94 25.07
CA PRO A 128 9.60 1.28 23.77
C PRO A 128 10.00 -0.20 23.85
N ASP A 129 9.47 -1.02 22.95
CA ASP A 129 9.98 -2.38 22.72
C ASP A 129 11.29 -2.34 21.91
N PRO A 130 12.39 -3.01 22.37
CA PRO A 130 13.67 -2.98 21.65
C PRO A 130 13.63 -3.57 20.23
N GLY A 131 12.74 -4.53 19.97
CA GLY A 131 12.51 -5.11 18.65
C GLY A 131 11.84 -4.10 17.71
N MET A 132 10.80 -3.43 18.20
CA MET A 132 10.11 -2.35 17.47
C MET A 132 11.04 -1.18 17.18
N VAL A 133 11.87 -0.77 18.14
CA VAL A 133 12.89 0.28 17.94
C VAL A 133 13.84 -0.09 16.81
N ARG A 134 14.36 -1.32 16.80
CA ARG A 134 15.23 -1.79 15.71
C ARG A 134 14.53 -1.79 14.36
N PHE A 135 13.26 -2.23 14.32
CA PHE A 135 12.47 -2.26 13.10
C PHE A 135 12.24 -0.86 12.54
N ILE A 136 11.76 0.07 13.38
CA ILE A 136 11.48 1.46 12.99
C ILE A 136 12.77 2.18 12.59
N ALA A 137 13.86 2.02 13.34
CA ALA A 137 15.15 2.61 12.99
C ALA A 137 15.65 2.14 11.61
N ARG A 138 15.48 0.86 11.29
CA ARG A 138 15.85 0.31 9.98
C ARG A 138 14.96 0.83 8.86
N LEU A 139 13.66 0.96 9.12
CA LEU A 139 12.71 1.53 8.17
C LEU A 139 13.04 2.99 7.84
N LEU A 140 13.33 3.80 8.86
CA LEU A 140 13.70 5.20 8.71
C LEU A 140 15.05 5.35 8.00
N GLU A 141 16.07 4.55 8.36
CA GLU A 141 17.36 4.51 7.65
C GLU A 141 17.16 4.25 6.14
N HIS A 142 16.25 3.33 5.78
CA HIS A 142 15.94 3.02 4.37
C HIS A 142 15.15 4.13 3.69
N ASN A 143 14.24 4.80 4.39
CA ASN A 143 13.50 5.93 3.84
C ASN A 143 14.41 7.13 3.51
N LEU A 144 15.54 7.30 4.20
CA LEU A 144 16.53 8.34 3.84
C LEU A 144 17.01 8.19 2.38
N SER A 145 17.19 6.96 1.90
CA SER A 145 17.56 6.71 0.50
C SER A 145 16.44 7.08 -0.48
N GLN A 146 15.17 6.96 -0.08
CA GLN A 146 14.04 7.41 -0.90
C GLN A 146 13.95 8.94 -0.90
N ILE A 147 14.20 9.60 0.23
CA ILE A 147 14.30 11.07 0.29
C ILE A 147 15.42 11.56 -0.63
N ASP A 148 16.60 10.93 -0.60
CA ASP A 148 17.70 11.22 -1.52
C ASP A 148 17.30 11.03 -2.99
N TYR A 149 16.53 9.99 -3.30
CA TYR A 149 16.01 9.76 -4.65
C TYR A 149 15.16 10.95 -5.11
N VAL A 150 14.17 11.38 -4.31
CA VAL A 150 13.31 12.53 -4.68
C VAL A 150 14.11 13.82 -4.79
N ARG A 151 15.06 14.05 -3.87
CA ARG A 151 15.94 15.23 -3.92
C ARG A 151 16.78 15.28 -5.19
N ASN A 152 17.40 14.15 -5.56
CA ASN A 152 18.33 14.08 -6.68
C ASN A 152 17.63 14.10 -8.04
N TYR A 153 16.45 13.47 -8.16
CA TYR A 153 15.76 13.31 -9.44
C TYR A 153 14.59 14.27 -9.65
N HIS A 154 14.05 14.84 -8.57
CA HIS A 154 12.88 15.73 -8.61
C HIS A 154 13.14 17.09 -7.92
N ASN A 155 14.39 17.42 -7.61
CA ASN A 155 14.77 18.71 -7.02
C ASN A 155 14.06 19.01 -5.68
N GLY A 156 13.82 17.97 -4.90
CA GLY A 156 13.31 18.06 -3.52
C GLY A 156 11.90 17.52 -3.34
N HIS A 157 11.02 17.63 -4.34
CA HIS A 157 9.66 17.11 -4.29
C HIS A 157 9.14 16.80 -5.70
N TYR A 158 8.13 15.93 -5.81
CA TYR A 158 7.50 15.64 -7.09
C TYR A 158 6.80 16.88 -7.69
N THR A 159 6.90 17.02 -9.01
CA THR A 159 6.19 18.09 -9.75
C THR A 159 4.74 17.68 -10.08
N ASP A 160 4.47 16.38 -10.08
CA ASP A 160 3.18 15.74 -10.26
C ASP A 160 2.65 15.27 -8.90
N GLY A 161 2.29 16.24 -8.04
CA GLY A 161 1.81 15.99 -6.68
C GLY A 161 0.49 15.21 -6.58
N SER A 162 -0.26 15.12 -7.69
CA SER A 162 -1.56 14.46 -7.73
C SER A 162 -1.53 13.07 -8.39
N HIS A 163 -2.70 12.49 -8.57
CA HIS A 163 -2.93 11.22 -9.28
C HIS A 163 -2.37 11.24 -10.70
N ALA A 164 -1.57 10.23 -11.05
CA ALA A 164 -0.99 10.05 -12.39
C ALA A 164 -0.89 8.57 -12.79
N GLU A 165 -1.75 7.72 -12.23
CA GLU A 165 -1.76 6.28 -12.42
C GLU A 165 -1.96 5.88 -13.89
N ARG A 166 -1.44 4.71 -14.25
CA ARG A 166 -1.48 4.17 -15.62
C ARG A 166 -2.50 3.07 -15.79
N PHE A 167 -2.81 2.35 -14.71
CA PHE A 167 -3.91 1.39 -14.68
C PHE A 167 -4.46 1.18 -13.27
N ILE A 168 -5.66 0.60 -13.21
CA ILE A 168 -6.28 0.12 -11.98
C ILE A 168 -5.86 -1.33 -11.78
N GLY A 169 -5.27 -1.63 -10.63
CA GLY A 169 -4.98 -2.99 -10.19
C GLY A 169 -6.09 -3.54 -9.30
N VAL A 170 -6.55 -4.76 -9.57
CA VAL A 170 -7.60 -5.45 -8.80
C VAL A 170 -7.13 -6.84 -8.39
N GLY A 171 -7.43 -7.27 -7.16
CA GLY A 171 -7.15 -8.62 -6.67
C GLY A 171 -5.99 -8.66 -5.67
N ILE A 172 -5.02 -9.55 -5.91
CA ILE A 172 -3.80 -9.69 -5.10
C ILE A 172 -2.65 -8.93 -5.79
N GLY A 173 -2.00 -7.99 -5.10
CA GLY A 173 -1.15 -6.97 -5.74
C GLY A 173 0.02 -7.47 -6.61
N PHE A 174 0.64 -6.53 -7.34
CA PHE A 174 1.72 -6.81 -8.28
C PHE A 174 3.10 -6.75 -7.61
N LYS A 175 3.54 -7.87 -7.04
CA LYS A 175 4.85 -7.97 -6.37
C LYS A 175 6.04 -7.47 -7.22
N GLU A 176 5.89 -7.51 -8.53
CA GLU A 176 6.91 -7.16 -9.52
C GLU A 176 7.03 -5.64 -9.78
N ILE A 177 5.97 -4.85 -9.52
CA ILE A 177 5.89 -3.44 -9.94
C ILE A 177 5.18 -2.57 -8.88
N HIS A 178 5.90 -2.20 -7.83
CA HIS A 178 5.47 -1.21 -6.85
C HIS A 178 6.17 0.13 -7.11
N LEU A 179 5.65 0.89 -8.07
CA LEU A 179 6.16 2.22 -8.43
C LEU A 179 5.10 3.30 -8.13
N ARG A 180 5.55 4.43 -7.57
CA ARG A 180 4.70 5.61 -7.30
C ARG A 180 3.94 6.00 -8.58
N ASN A 181 2.65 6.28 -8.45
CA ASN A 181 1.78 6.69 -9.54
C ASN A 181 1.78 5.76 -10.77
N LEU A 182 2.13 4.48 -10.62
CA LEU A 182 1.95 3.49 -11.70
C LEU A 182 0.55 2.89 -11.65
N THR A 183 0.10 2.50 -10.45
CA THR A 183 -1.10 1.68 -10.26
C THR A 183 -1.96 2.25 -9.15
N TYR A 184 -3.23 2.49 -9.44
CA TYR A 184 -4.23 2.63 -8.37
C TYR A 184 -4.67 1.23 -7.97
N PHE A 185 -4.42 0.81 -6.73
CA PHE A 185 -4.63 -0.57 -6.32
C PHE A 185 -5.82 -0.72 -5.39
N ALA A 186 -6.83 -1.46 -5.83
CA ALA A 186 -7.99 -1.86 -5.03
C ALA A 186 -7.84 -3.34 -4.65
N HIS A 187 -7.44 -3.59 -3.40
CA HIS A 187 -7.39 -4.94 -2.87
C HIS A 187 -8.81 -5.46 -2.65
N MET A 188 -9.19 -6.51 -3.37
CA MET A 188 -10.51 -7.12 -3.23
C MET A 188 -10.48 -8.59 -3.60
N GLU A 189 -11.24 -9.42 -2.90
CA GLU A 189 -11.51 -10.79 -3.34
C GLU A 189 -12.74 -10.83 -4.26
N THR A 190 -13.75 -10.00 -3.99
CA THR A 190 -14.95 -9.85 -4.81
C THR A 190 -15.21 -8.37 -5.12
N VAL A 191 -15.92 -8.09 -6.22
CA VAL A 191 -16.26 -6.70 -6.58
C VAL A 191 -17.25 -6.12 -5.57
N GLU A 192 -18.11 -6.97 -5.00
CA GLU A 192 -19.09 -6.59 -3.99
C GLU A 192 -18.40 -6.05 -2.72
N GLU A 193 -17.31 -6.68 -2.29
CA GLU A 193 -16.52 -6.23 -1.13
C GLU A 193 -15.63 -5.03 -1.43
N GLY A 194 -15.13 -4.90 -2.67
CA GLY A 194 -14.21 -3.84 -3.11
C GLY A 194 -14.85 -2.72 -3.94
N ALA A 195 -16.18 -2.65 -3.98
CA ALA A 195 -16.90 -1.77 -4.90
C ALA A 195 -16.56 -0.29 -4.70
N ALA A 196 -16.46 0.14 -3.44
CA ALA A 196 -16.17 1.53 -3.09
C ALA A 196 -14.75 1.93 -3.55
N ASP A 197 -13.76 1.07 -3.37
CA ASP A 197 -12.39 1.30 -3.82
C ASP A 197 -12.33 1.36 -5.35
N LEU A 198 -13.03 0.46 -6.04
CA LEU A 198 -13.07 0.47 -7.49
C LEU A 198 -13.74 1.73 -8.05
N ASP A 199 -14.80 2.23 -7.40
CA ASP A 199 -15.46 3.48 -7.80
C ASP A 199 -14.53 4.70 -7.67
N VAL A 200 -13.70 4.75 -6.64
CA VAL A 200 -12.67 5.78 -6.49
C VAL A 200 -11.66 5.69 -7.63
N GLY A 201 -11.18 4.49 -7.97
CA GLY A 201 -10.32 4.27 -9.13
C GLY A 201 -10.95 4.74 -10.44
N ILE A 202 -12.21 4.38 -10.70
CA ILE A 202 -12.95 4.84 -11.89
C ILE A 202 -13.10 6.36 -11.90
N LYS A 203 -13.34 7.00 -10.76
CA LYS A 203 -13.41 8.47 -10.67
C LYS A 203 -12.08 9.12 -11.04
N ILE A 204 -10.96 8.61 -10.52
CA ILE A 204 -9.60 9.08 -10.86
C ILE A 204 -9.37 8.95 -12.36
N PHE A 205 -9.59 7.78 -12.93
CA PHE A 205 -9.37 7.52 -14.36
C PHE A 205 -10.38 8.21 -15.28
N SER A 206 -11.54 8.60 -14.77
CA SER A 206 -12.47 9.47 -15.52
C SER A 206 -11.83 10.84 -15.78
N GLY A 207 -11.10 11.37 -14.78
CA GLY A 207 -10.30 12.59 -14.92
C GLY A 207 -9.05 12.40 -15.77
N LEU A 208 -8.27 11.34 -15.52
CA LEU A 208 -6.98 11.11 -16.20
C LEU A 208 -7.13 10.68 -17.67
N ASN A 209 -8.07 9.78 -17.95
CA ASN A 209 -8.16 9.09 -19.24
C ASN A 209 -9.44 9.46 -20.00
N VAL A 210 -10.62 9.23 -19.41
CA VAL A 210 -11.90 9.36 -20.13
C VAL A 210 -12.13 10.78 -20.63
N SER A 211 -11.77 11.79 -19.83
CA SER A 211 -11.86 13.21 -20.20
C SER A 211 -11.09 13.57 -21.49
N ARG A 212 -10.13 12.72 -21.89
CA ARG A 212 -9.28 12.87 -23.08
C ARG A 212 -9.58 11.81 -24.15
N GLY A 213 -10.66 11.05 -23.99
CA GLY A 213 -11.06 9.97 -24.91
C GLY A 213 -10.20 8.71 -24.81
N LEU A 214 -9.43 8.54 -23.74
CA LEU A 214 -8.64 7.33 -23.49
C LEU A 214 -9.43 6.35 -22.60
N PRO A 215 -9.31 5.03 -22.81
CA PRO A 215 -9.98 4.05 -21.97
C PRO A 215 -9.34 3.94 -20.59
N VAL A 216 -10.10 3.39 -19.65
CA VAL A 216 -9.65 2.99 -18.32
C VAL A 216 -9.14 1.54 -18.38
N PRO A 217 -7.82 1.31 -18.21
CA PRO A 217 -7.27 -0.03 -18.16
C PRO A 217 -7.34 -0.60 -16.74
N VAL A 218 -7.91 -1.80 -16.61
CA VAL A 218 -8.02 -2.56 -15.38
C VAL A 218 -7.24 -3.86 -15.52
N VAL A 219 -6.30 -4.11 -14.62
CA VAL A 219 -5.55 -5.37 -14.56
C VAL A 219 -5.99 -6.14 -13.33
N ALA A 220 -6.70 -7.25 -13.56
CA ALA A 220 -7.15 -8.15 -12.51
C ALA A 220 -6.12 -9.27 -12.31
N ARG A 221 -5.58 -9.39 -11.09
CA ARG A 221 -4.49 -10.30 -10.73
C ARG A 221 -4.96 -11.30 -9.68
N PHE A 222 -4.79 -12.59 -10.00
CA PHE A 222 -5.06 -13.68 -9.07
C PHE A 222 -3.87 -14.62 -8.96
N ASP A 223 -3.70 -15.17 -7.78
CA ASP A 223 -2.64 -16.13 -7.51
C ASP A 223 -3.25 -17.50 -7.19
N TYR A 224 -2.51 -18.57 -7.46
CA TYR A 224 -2.88 -19.93 -7.10
C TYR A 224 -1.65 -20.73 -6.67
N HIS A 225 -1.87 -21.80 -5.91
CA HIS A 225 -0.83 -22.78 -5.58
C HIS A 225 -0.84 -23.91 -6.62
N GLY A 226 0.18 -23.99 -7.47
CA GLY A 226 0.31 -25.02 -8.49
C GLY A 226 0.38 -26.45 -7.96
N ASN A 227 0.74 -26.63 -6.69
CA ASN A 227 0.74 -27.94 -6.02
C ASN A 227 -0.67 -28.44 -5.64
N VAL A 228 -1.70 -27.60 -5.77
CA VAL A 228 -3.08 -27.96 -5.43
C VAL A 228 -3.87 -28.27 -6.70
N PRO A 229 -4.35 -29.52 -6.91
CA PRO A 229 -5.14 -29.88 -8.08
C PRO A 229 -6.35 -28.96 -8.30
N GLY A 230 -6.52 -28.50 -9.54
CA GLY A 230 -7.61 -27.62 -9.96
C GLY A 230 -7.50 -26.16 -9.48
N ALA A 231 -6.43 -25.76 -8.79
CA ALA A 231 -6.29 -24.41 -8.25
C ALA A 231 -6.17 -23.36 -9.37
N ARG A 232 -5.45 -23.69 -10.44
CA ARG A 232 -5.35 -22.83 -11.63
C ARG A 232 -6.72 -22.53 -12.23
N GLU A 233 -7.53 -23.57 -12.48
CA GLU A 233 -8.85 -23.42 -13.07
C GLU A 233 -9.81 -22.66 -12.14
N ARG A 234 -9.68 -22.84 -10.82
CA ARG A 234 -10.43 -22.04 -9.84
C ARG A 234 -10.06 -20.57 -9.90
N ALA A 235 -8.77 -20.24 -9.98
CA ALA A 235 -8.30 -18.85 -10.11
C ALA A 235 -8.79 -18.20 -11.41
N ILE A 236 -8.74 -18.92 -12.54
CA ILE A 236 -9.29 -18.43 -13.82
C ILE A 236 -10.79 -18.17 -13.71
N ARG A 237 -11.57 -19.12 -13.17
CA ARG A 237 -13.01 -18.94 -12.97
C ARG A 237 -13.33 -17.75 -12.07
N HIS A 238 -12.55 -17.59 -10.99
CA HIS A 238 -12.69 -16.47 -10.08
C HIS A 238 -12.43 -15.14 -10.79
N GLY A 239 -11.31 -15.04 -11.51
CA GLY A 239 -10.97 -13.84 -12.25
C GLY A 239 -12.00 -13.47 -13.32
N ARG A 240 -12.59 -14.46 -14.01
CA ARG A 240 -13.69 -14.23 -14.94
C ARG A 240 -14.96 -13.70 -14.27
N ARG A 241 -15.28 -14.15 -13.05
CA ARG A 241 -16.40 -13.59 -12.28
C ARG A 241 -16.15 -12.13 -11.92
N VAL A 242 -14.94 -11.81 -11.46
CA VAL A 242 -14.55 -10.43 -11.13
C VAL A 242 -14.60 -9.55 -12.39
N GLN A 243 -14.06 -10.01 -13.52
CA GLN A 243 -14.16 -9.29 -14.78
C GLN A 243 -15.63 -9.01 -15.18
N ALA A 244 -16.49 -10.03 -15.14
CA ALA A 244 -17.92 -9.87 -15.47
C ALA A 244 -18.64 -8.91 -14.52
N ALA A 245 -18.30 -8.93 -13.22
CA ALA A 245 -18.85 -8.02 -12.23
C ALA A 245 -18.41 -6.56 -12.47
N ILE A 246 -17.14 -6.33 -12.85
CA ILE A 246 -16.64 -5.00 -13.25
C ILE A 246 -17.40 -4.50 -14.48
N GLU A 247 -17.53 -5.33 -15.52
CA GLU A 247 -18.25 -4.98 -16.74
C GLU A 247 -19.73 -4.65 -16.48
N SER A 248 -20.38 -5.43 -15.61
CA SER A 248 -21.77 -5.20 -15.21
C SER A 248 -21.96 -3.94 -14.35
N ARG A 249 -20.93 -3.54 -13.58
CA ARG A 249 -20.99 -2.34 -12.73
C ARG A 249 -20.85 -1.05 -13.54
N TYR A 250 -20.05 -1.07 -14.60
CA TYR A 250 -19.79 0.10 -15.45
C TYR A 250 -20.24 -0.10 -16.91
N PRO A 251 -21.52 -0.45 -17.17
CA PRO A 251 -21.98 -0.83 -18.50
C PRO A 251 -21.82 0.30 -19.52
N HIS A 252 -21.94 1.57 -19.09
CA HIS A 252 -21.77 2.73 -19.95
C HIS A 252 -20.33 2.86 -20.48
N LEU A 253 -19.31 2.65 -19.63
CA LEU A 253 -17.91 2.71 -20.06
C LEU A 253 -17.59 1.54 -21.00
N VAL A 254 -18.12 0.35 -20.71
CA VAL A 254 -17.94 -0.83 -21.58
C VAL A 254 -18.57 -0.61 -22.96
N GLN A 255 -19.82 -0.14 -23.01
CA GLN A 255 -20.52 0.12 -24.27
C GLN A 255 -19.82 1.16 -25.15
N GLN A 256 -19.12 2.11 -24.54
CA GLN A 256 -18.34 3.13 -25.23
C GLN A 256 -16.91 2.68 -25.59
N GLY A 257 -16.50 1.48 -25.21
CA GLY A 257 -15.12 1.01 -25.40
C GLY A 257 -14.11 1.77 -24.53
N LEU A 258 -14.54 2.31 -23.40
CA LEU A 258 -13.74 3.13 -22.48
C LEU A 258 -13.35 2.40 -21.20
N LEU A 259 -13.67 1.11 -21.06
CA LEU A 259 -13.17 0.27 -19.99
C LEU A 259 -12.65 -1.04 -20.57
N HIS A 260 -11.39 -1.35 -20.26
CA HIS A 260 -10.77 -2.59 -20.70
C HIS A 260 -10.14 -3.34 -19.54
N THR A 261 -10.32 -4.66 -19.54
CA THR A 261 -9.83 -5.53 -18.48
C THR A 261 -8.81 -6.52 -19.04
N LEU A 262 -7.72 -6.72 -18.31
CA LEU A 262 -6.73 -7.78 -18.53
C LEU A 262 -6.71 -8.68 -17.30
N LEU A 263 -7.04 -9.95 -17.48
CA LEU A 263 -6.99 -10.96 -16.43
C LEU A 263 -5.65 -11.70 -16.47
N THR A 264 -4.95 -11.70 -15.34
CA THR A 264 -3.68 -12.39 -15.16
C THR A 264 -3.70 -13.33 -13.97
N ILE A 265 -3.00 -14.45 -14.08
CA ILE A 265 -2.83 -15.44 -12.99
C ILE A 265 -1.35 -15.74 -12.69
N ARG A 266 -1.00 -16.09 -11.45
CA ARG A 266 0.35 -16.57 -11.08
C ARG A 266 0.29 -17.86 -10.30
N ASP A 267 1.22 -18.77 -10.60
CA ASP A 267 1.56 -19.84 -9.69
C ASP A 267 2.50 -19.29 -8.59
N GLN A 268 2.06 -19.30 -7.33
CA GLN A 268 2.88 -18.85 -6.21
C GLN A 268 3.97 -19.85 -5.82
N ASP A 269 3.80 -21.11 -6.20
CA ASP A 269 4.75 -22.18 -5.88
C ASP A 269 5.94 -22.18 -6.85
N ARG A 270 5.88 -21.37 -7.92
CA ARG A 270 6.90 -21.28 -8.96
C ARG A 270 7.38 -19.84 -9.12
N HIS A 271 8.69 -19.67 -9.35
CA HIS A 271 9.27 -18.38 -9.70
C HIS A 271 9.09 -18.05 -11.19
N VAL A 272 7.83 -18.02 -11.65
CA VAL A 272 7.48 -17.72 -13.04
C VAL A 272 6.65 -16.44 -13.14
N PRO A 273 6.73 -15.70 -14.26
CA PRO A 273 5.91 -14.52 -14.48
C PRO A 273 4.41 -14.79 -14.45
N ALA A 274 3.64 -13.71 -14.32
CA ALA A 274 2.21 -13.69 -14.58
C ALA A 274 1.87 -14.26 -15.97
N GLU A 275 0.83 -15.09 -16.05
CA GLU A 275 0.20 -15.49 -17.32
C GLU A 275 -1.04 -14.64 -17.57
N ALA A 276 -1.17 -14.03 -18.75
CA ALA A 276 -2.42 -13.41 -19.20
C ALA A 276 -3.37 -14.47 -19.75
N VAL A 277 -4.58 -14.55 -19.20
CA VAL A 277 -5.54 -15.64 -19.51
C VAL A 277 -6.88 -15.15 -20.08
N ALA A 278 -7.17 -13.86 -19.99
CA ALA A 278 -8.28 -13.22 -20.69
C ALA A 278 -8.03 -11.72 -20.86
N SER A 279 -8.59 -11.12 -21.90
CA SER A 279 -8.62 -9.68 -22.08
C SER A 279 -9.89 -9.27 -22.85
N THR A 280 -10.37 -8.06 -22.60
CA THR A 280 -11.43 -7.45 -23.42
C THR A 280 -10.89 -6.76 -24.68
N ILE A 281 -9.56 -6.68 -24.82
CA ILE A 281 -8.89 -6.25 -26.04
C ILE A 281 -8.36 -7.49 -26.76
N THR A 282 -8.66 -7.60 -28.05
CA THR A 282 -8.03 -8.61 -28.90
C THR A 282 -6.62 -8.13 -29.23
N PHE A 283 -5.60 -8.72 -28.62
CA PHE A 283 -4.23 -8.53 -29.08
C PHE A 283 -4.10 -9.19 -30.46
N PRO A 284 -3.66 -8.48 -31.50
CA PRO A 284 -3.10 -9.15 -32.67
C PRO A 284 -1.96 -10.05 -32.14
N THR A 285 -1.97 -11.32 -32.51
CA THR A 285 -1.07 -12.36 -31.99
C THR A 285 0.41 -11.95 -31.99
N ALA A 286 1.14 -12.50 -31.00
CA ALA A 286 2.50 -12.17 -30.57
C ALA A 286 3.51 -11.82 -31.68
N GLY A 287 3.95 -10.56 -31.71
CA GLY A 287 5.26 -10.19 -32.23
C GLY A 287 6.30 -10.45 -31.14
N GLY A 288 7.13 -11.47 -31.33
CA GLY A 288 8.25 -11.76 -30.44
C GLY A 288 9.25 -10.61 -30.41
N HIS A 289 9.69 -10.27 -29.21
CA HIS A 289 10.97 -9.62 -28.95
C HIS A 289 11.69 -10.42 -27.88
#